data_AF-A0A2S0M7U0-F1
#
_entry.id   AF-A0A2S0M7U0-F1
#
_cell.length_a   1.000
_cell.length_b   1.000
_cell.length_c   1.000
_cell.angle_alpha   90.00
_cell.angle_beta   90.00
_cell.angle_gamma   90.00
#
_symmetry.space_group_name_H-M   'P 1'
#
loop_
_entity.id
_entity.type
_entity.pdbx_description
1 polymer ?
#
loop_
_entity_poly.entity_id
_entity_poly.type
_entity_poly.pdbx_seq_one_letter_code
_entity_poly.pdbx_strand_id
1 'polypeptide(L)' 'MNKIKELREKAKLTQAELADALGVKRVTVSQWERGENKPRIDTLIKMSQLFKVTTDYLLRP' A
#
# COMPACT_ATOMS: atom_id res chain seq x y z
N MET A 1 -11.22 -7.94 -3.55
CA MET A 1 -9.78 -8.20 -3.32
C MET A 1 -9.07 -6.85 -3.35
N ASN A 2 -8.16 -6.55 -2.42
CA ASN A 2 -7.45 -5.26 -2.41
C ASN A 2 -5.95 -5.52 -2.65
N LYS A 3 -5.40 -5.00 -3.76
CA LYS A 3 -4.01 -5.24 -4.16
C LYS A 3 -2.99 -4.82 -3.11
N ILE A 4 -3.25 -3.73 -2.38
CA ILE A 4 -2.35 -3.26 -1.31
C ILE A 4 -2.31 -4.29 -0.18
N LYS A 5 -3.48 -4.81 0.22
CA LYS A 5 -3.58 -5.86 1.23
C LYS A 5 -2.81 -7.11 0.81
N GLU A 6 -2.99 -7.55 -0.44
CA GLU A 6 -2.32 -8.73 -0.97
C GLU A 6 -0.80 -8.59 -1.01
N LEU A 7 -0.29 -7.44 -1.49
CA LEU A 7 1.14 -7.18 -1.52
C LEU A 7 1.74 -7.08 -0.12
N ARG A 8 1.02 -6.45 0.82
CA ARG A 8 1.40 -6.39 2.23
C ARG A 8 1.53 -7.78 2.84
N GLU A 9 0.54 -8.64 2.63
CA GLU A 9 0.52 -10.01 3.16
C GLU A 9 1.59 -10.89 2.52
N LYS A 10 1.83 -10.76 1.21
CA LYS A 10 2.96 -11.42 0.53
C LYS A 10 4.31 -10.98 1.07
N ALA A 11 4.43 -9.71 1.45
CA ALA A 11 5.62 -9.16 2.11
C ALA A 11 5.70 -9.50 3.61
N LYS A 12 4.72 -10.23 4.16
CA LYS A 12 4.60 -10.59 5.58
C LYS A 12 4.62 -9.38 6.54
N LEU A 13 4.08 -8.25 6.08
CA LEU A 13 3.99 -7.03 6.87
C LEU A 13 2.62 -6.92 7.55
N THR A 14 2.60 -6.38 8.75
CA THR A 14 1.40 -5.83 9.40
C THR A 14 1.04 -4.47 8.79
N GLN A 15 -0.18 -3.99 9.04
CA GLN A 15 -0.57 -2.64 8.61
C GLN A 15 0.29 -1.54 9.25
N ALA A 16 0.83 -1.79 10.46
CA ALA A 16 1.70 -0.84 11.15
C ALA A 16 3.07 -0.79 10.48
N GLU A 17 3.70 -1.94 10.22
CA GLU A 17 5.01 -2.00 9.56
C GLU A 17 4.98 -1.42 8.15
N LEU A 18 3.90 -1.65 7.39
CA LEU A 18 3.73 -1.00 6.08
C LEU A 18 3.58 0.52 6.23
N ALA A 19 2.88 0.98 7.27
CA ALA A 19 2.70 2.41 7.50
C ALA A 19 4.04 3.08 7.86
N ASP A 20 4.84 2.43 8.71
CA ASP A 20 6.17 2.89 9.09
C ASP A 20 7.10 2.95 7.87
N ALA A 21 7.11 1.91 7.04
CA ALA A 21 7.90 1.87 5.80
C ALA A 21 7.53 2.98 4.80
N LEU A 22 6.27 3.42 4.79
CA LEU A 22 5.77 4.45 3.88
C LEU A 22 5.78 5.86 4.51
N GLY A 23 6.03 5.98 5.81
CA GLY A 23 5.97 7.24 6.56
C GLY A 23 4.54 7.77 6.71
N VAL A 24 3.56 6.90 6.93
CA VAL A 24 2.14 7.24 7.12
C VAL A 24 1.59 6.64 8.41
N LYS A 25 0.34 6.97 8.78
CA LYS A 25 -0.31 6.36 9.94
C LYS A 25 -0.89 4.99 9.57
N ARG A 26 -0.89 4.03 10.50
CA ARG A 26 -1.56 2.72 10.32
C ARG A 26 -3.00 2.84 9.80
N VAL A 27 -3.76 3.81 10.31
CA VAL A 27 -5.15 4.05 9.89
C VAL A 27 -5.24 4.39 8.40
N THR A 28 -4.23 5.06 7.84
CA THR A 28 -4.16 5.40 6.41
C THR A 28 -4.03 4.13 5.56
N VAL A 29 -3.16 3.20 5.95
CA VAL A 29 -3.04 1.88 5.30
C VAL A 29 -4.37 1.12 5.39
N SER A 30 -4.99 1.13 6.56
CA SER A 30 -6.29 0.48 6.80
C SER A 30 -7.39 1.02 5.87
N GLN A 31 -7.46 2.34 5.68
CA GLN A 31 -8.42 2.99 4.75
C GLN A 31 -8.15 2.61 3.29
N TRP A 32 -6.87 2.55 2.88
CA TRP A 32 -6.52 2.09 1.53
C TRP A 32 -6.96 0.65 1.28
N GLU A 33 -6.79 -0.23 2.26
CA GLU A 33 -7.19 -1.64 2.15
C GLU A 33 -8.71 -1.84 2.11
N ARG A 34 -9.47 -0.91 2.68
CA ARG A 34 -10.94 -0.87 2.60
C ARG A 34 -11.48 -0.11 1.39
N GLY A 35 -10.62 0.60 0.64
CA GLY A 35 -11.02 1.40 -0.52
C GLY A 35 -11.65 2.76 -0.17
N GLU A 36 -11.56 3.19 1.09
CA GLU A 36 -12.15 4.45 1.58
C GLU A 36 -11.34 5.68 1.15
N ASN A 37 -10.05 5.51 0.89
CA ASN A 37 -9.15 6.56 0.40
C ASN A 37 -8.12 5.98 -0.57
N LYS A 38 -7.53 6.83 -1.40
CA LYS A 38 -6.46 6.42 -2.34
C LYS A 38 -5.08 6.91 -1.87
N PRO A 39 -4.00 6.14 -2.08
CA PRO A 39 -2.65 6.61 -1.83
C PRO A 39 -2.30 7.78 -2.77
N ARG A 40 -1.49 8.73 -2.28
CA ARG A 40 -0.95 9.81 -3.12
C ARG A 40 0.13 9.27 -4.06
N ILE A 41 0.46 10.04 -5.11
CA ILE A 41 1.48 9.66 -6.10
C ILE A 41 2.81 9.28 -5.42
N ASP A 42 3.30 10.10 -4.49
CA ASP A 42 4.56 9.80 -3.78
C ASP A 42 4.50 8.48 -3.00
N THR A 43 3.33 8.18 -2.41
CA THR A 43 3.10 6.91 -1.71
C THR A 43 3.06 5.74 -2.69
N LEU A 44 2.41 5.90 -3.86
CA LEU A 44 2.38 4.87 -4.90
C LEU A 44 3.79 4.54 -5.40
N ILE A 45 4.65 5.55 -5.57
CA ILE A 45 6.06 5.35 -5.95
C ILE A 45 6.82 4.58 -4.86
N LYS A 46 6.65 4.96 -3.59
CA LYS A 46 7.25 4.22 -2.47
C LYS A 46 6.76 2.77 -2.40
N MET A 47 5.46 2.55 -2.57
CA MET A 47 4.88 1.20 -2.61
C MET A 47 5.39 0.39 -3.79
N SER A 48 5.51 0.99 -4.98
CA SER A 48 5.99 0.31 -6.18
C SER A 48 7.43 -0.17 -6.00
N GLN A 49 8.28 0.65 -5.36
CA GLN A 49 9.64 0.28 -4.99
C GLN A 49 9.68 -0.81 -3.91
N LEU A 50 8.90 -0.65 -2.83
CA LEU A 50 8.83 -1.59 -1.71
C LEU A 50 8.40 -2.99 -2.16
N PHE A 51 7.36 -3.06 -2.99
CA PHE A 51 6.77 -4.31 -3.45
C PHE A 51 7.34 -4.82 -4.78
N LYS A 52 8.27 -4.08 -5.40
CA LYS A 52 8.88 -4.41 -6.70
C LYS A 52 7.83 -4.61 -7.80
N VAL A 53 6.84 -3.73 -7.86
CA VAL A 53 5.79 -3.69 -8.88
C VAL A 53 5.78 -2.34 -9.58
N THR A 54 5.00 -2.18 -10.66
CA THR A 54 4.77 -0.88 -11.28
C THR A 54 3.66 -0.11 -10.55
N THR A 55 3.67 1.22 -10.63
CA THR A 55 2.56 2.04 -10.12
C THR A 55 1.25 1.75 -10.88
N ASP A 56 1.34 1.43 -12.17
CA ASP A 56 0.20 0.98 -12.98
C ASP A 56 -0.46 -0.29 -12.42
N TYR A 57 0.33 -1.28 -11.96
CA TYR A 57 -0.21 -2.49 -11.31
C TYR A 57 -1.08 -2.15 -10.08
N LEU A 58 -0.66 -1.16 -9.29
CA LEU A 58 -1.37 -0.68 -8.10
C LEU A 58 -2.64 0.11 -8.43
N LEU A 59 -2.71 0.74 -9.61
CA LEU A 59 -3.82 1.63 -10.02
C LEU A 59 -4.91 0.92 -10.81
N ARG A 60 -4.58 -0.14 -11.54
CA ARG A 60 -5.57 -0.90 -12.32
C ARG A 60 -6.60 -1.54 -11.38
N PRO A 61 -7.86 -1.68 -11.80
CA PRO A 61 -8.85 -2.49 -11.09
C PRO A 61 -8.43 -3.96 -10.97
#